data_AF-A0A6C0DZE9-F1
#
_entry.id   AF-A0A6C0DZE9-F1
#
_cell.length_a   1.000
_cell.length_b   1.000
_cell.length_c   1.000
_cell.angle_alpha   90.00
_cell.angle_beta   90.00
_cell.angle_gamma   90.00
#
_symmetry.space_group_name_H-M   'P 1'
#
loop_
_entity.id
_entity.type
_entity.pdbx_description
1 polymer ?
#
loop_
_entity_poly.entity_id
_entity_poly.type
_entity_poly.pdbx_seq_one_letter_code
_entity_poly.pdbx_strand_id
1 'polypeptide(L)'
;METQIDNLDEIARAMFTKPPGDVRSIQLQLEEETADIATYEGVDSFVFNILFLLTYKGMQILFGLDNFMHLQKTQFDLLQKYMNSAGYRIIVCANDTQLSPWETIANGDVVRSYKIVFADI
;
A
#
# COMPACT_ATOMS: atom_id res chain seq x y z
N MET A 1 -16.61 -2.55 15.59
CA MET A 1 -15.19 -2.78 15.26
C MET A 1 -14.95 -4.09 14.49
N GLU A 2 -15.96 -4.97 14.34
CA GLU A 2 -15.88 -6.15 13.45
C GLU A 2 -16.14 -5.83 11.97
N THR A 3 -16.96 -4.82 11.66
CA THR A 3 -17.41 -4.51 10.28
C THR A 3 -16.37 -3.86 9.36
N GLN A 4 -15.38 -3.13 9.91
CA GLN A 4 -14.39 -2.41 9.09
C GLN A 4 -13.29 -3.32 8.50
N ILE A 5 -12.95 -4.40 9.21
CA ILE A 5 -11.92 -5.35 8.76
C ILE A 5 -12.46 -6.19 7.59
N ASP A 6 -13.74 -6.58 7.66
CA ASP A 6 -14.40 -7.38 6.64
C ASP A 6 -14.48 -6.65 5.28
N ASN A 7 -14.84 -5.35 5.28
CA ASN A 7 -14.86 -4.55 4.04
C ASN A 7 -13.46 -4.42 3.42
N LEU A 8 -12.42 -4.23 4.23
CA LEU A 8 -11.07 -4.09 3.73
C LEU A 8 -10.51 -5.40 3.14
N ASP A 9 -10.87 -6.55 3.74
CA ASP A 9 -10.53 -7.86 3.21
C ASP A 9 -11.22 -8.15 1.87
N GLU A 10 -12.49 -7.75 1.73
CA GLU A 10 -13.22 -7.85 0.46
C GLU A 10 -12.62 -6.97 -0.63
N ILE A 11 -12.31 -5.71 -0.31
CA ILE A 11 -11.64 -4.78 -1.24
C ILE A 11 -10.28 -5.35 -1.67
N ALA A 12 -9.46 -5.80 -0.72
CA ALA A 12 -8.15 -6.36 -1.02
C ALA A 12 -8.27 -7.60 -1.93
N ARG A 13 -9.21 -8.52 -1.64
CA ARG A 13 -9.45 -9.68 -2.49
C ARG A 13 -9.93 -9.27 -3.88
N ALA A 14 -10.87 -8.34 -3.99
CA ALA A 14 -11.38 -7.86 -5.27
C ALA A 14 -10.29 -7.22 -6.14
N MET A 15 -9.35 -6.51 -5.49
CA MET A 15 -8.24 -5.82 -6.11
C MET A 15 -7.11 -6.78 -6.53
N PHE A 16 -6.64 -7.65 -5.63
CA PHE A 16 -5.40 -8.43 -5.84
C PHE A 16 -5.60 -9.83 -6.44
N THR A 17 -6.84 -10.31 -6.59
CA THR A 17 -7.11 -11.61 -7.25
C THR A 17 -7.27 -11.52 -8.77
N LYS A 18 -7.34 -10.31 -9.33
CA LYS A 18 -7.40 -10.04 -10.77
C LYS A 18 -6.06 -9.47 -11.24
N PRO A 19 -5.74 -9.47 -12.55
CA PRO A 19 -4.61 -8.69 -13.05
C PRO A 19 -4.77 -7.19 -12.72
N PRO A 20 -3.68 -6.42 -12.53
CA PRO A 20 -3.78 -4.99 -12.30
C PRO A 20 -4.40 -4.31 -13.53
N GLY A 21 -5.30 -3.35 -13.26
CA GLY A 21 -5.98 -2.58 -14.30
C GLY A 21 -5.21 -1.32 -14.70
N ASP A 22 -5.84 -0.50 -15.54
CA ASP A 22 -5.31 0.81 -15.91
C ASP A 22 -5.23 1.74 -14.69
N VAL A 23 -4.42 2.80 -14.80
CA VAL A 23 -4.30 3.81 -13.73
C VAL A 23 -5.67 4.39 -13.39
N ARG A 24 -6.00 4.48 -12.09
CA ARG A 24 -7.30 4.95 -11.57
C ARG A 24 -8.53 4.15 -12.06
N SER A 25 -8.36 2.91 -12.52
CA SER A 25 -9.50 2.08 -12.94
C SER A 25 -10.31 1.47 -11.78
N ILE A 26 -9.77 1.49 -10.55
CA ILE A 26 -10.42 0.99 -9.33
C ILE A 26 -10.83 2.20 -8.49
N GLN A 27 -12.12 2.34 -8.25
CA GLN A 27 -12.64 3.29 -7.27
C GLN A 27 -12.72 2.60 -5.91
N LEU A 28 -11.91 3.05 -4.95
CA LEU A 28 -12.03 2.65 -3.56
C LEU A 28 -13.27 3.34 -2.97
N GLN A 29 -14.40 2.62 -2.93
CA GLN A 29 -15.59 3.10 -2.22
C GLN A 29 -15.37 2.92 -0.72
N LEU A 30 -14.72 3.91 -0.10
CA LEU A 30 -14.62 4.00 1.35
C LEU A 30 -15.97 4.53 1.85
N GLU A 31 -16.77 3.68 2.48
CA GLU A 31 -18.14 4.02 2.92
C GLU A 31 -18.19 5.24 3.86
N GLU A 32 -19.34 5.92 3.93
CA GLU A 32 -19.56 7.16 4.70
C GLU A 32 -19.29 7.06 6.22
N GLU A 33 -19.21 5.85 6.80
CA GLU A 33 -18.77 5.65 8.19
C GLU A 33 -17.29 6.06 8.43
N THR A 34 -16.55 6.36 7.36
CA THR A 34 -15.20 6.93 7.40
C THR A 34 -15.16 8.43 7.71
N ALA A 35 -16.30 9.12 7.61
CA ALA A 35 -16.40 10.54 7.95
C ALA A 35 -16.18 10.79 9.45
N ASP A 36 -16.68 9.91 10.31
CA ASP A 36 -16.55 10.06 11.76
C ASP A 36 -15.09 9.91 12.21
N ILE A 37 -14.34 8.94 11.67
CA ILE A 37 -12.92 8.72 12.01
C ILE A 37 -12.03 9.83 11.43
N ALA A 38 -12.29 10.25 10.18
CA ALA A 38 -11.58 11.37 9.56
C ALA A 38 -11.75 12.68 10.36
N THR A 39 -12.86 12.84 11.07
CA THR A 39 -13.13 13.99 11.93
C THR A 39 -12.29 13.96 13.22
N TYR A 40 -11.93 12.77 13.74
CA TYR A 40 -11.13 12.61 14.96
C TYR A 40 -9.62 12.44 14.72
N GLU A 41 -9.18 11.74 13.69
CA GLU A 41 -7.75 11.44 13.41
C GLU A 41 -7.14 12.30 12.28
N GLY A 42 -7.98 13.06 11.57
CA GLY A 42 -7.62 13.75 10.35
C GLY A 42 -7.72 12.82 9.12
N VAL A 43 -8.28 13.35 8.04
CA VAL A 43 -8.51 12.64 6.77
C VAL A 43 -7.23 11.97 6.26
N ASP A 44 -6.09 12.66 6.32
CA ASP A 44 -4.84 12.18 5.78
C ASP A 44 -4.31 10.93 6.52
N SER A 45 -4.41 10.90 7.84
CA SER A 45 -4.02 9.74 8.67
C SER A 45 -4.89 8.53 8.36
N PHE A 46 -6.20 8.75 8.20
CA PHE A 46 -7.15 7.70 7.88
C PHE A 46 -6.87 7.08 6.50
N VAL A 47 -6.71 7.92 5.47
CA VAL A 47 -6.39 7.46 4.11
C VAL A 47 -5.07 6.71 4.10
N PHE A 48 -4.04 7.21 4.80
CA PHE A 48 -2.77 6.52 4.93
C PHE A 48 -2.94 5.11 5.53
N ASN A 49 -3.69 4.99 6.63
CA ASN A 49 -3.92 3.70 7.30
C ASN A 49 -4.60 2.68 6.37
N ILE A 50 -5.62 3.10 5.63
CA ILE A 50 -6.32 2.23 4.68
C ILE A 50 -5.37 1.76 3.57
N LEU A 51 -4.63 2.68 2.94
CA LEU A 51 -3.70 2.34 1.86
C LEU A 51 -2.56 1.44 2.35
N PHE A 52 -2.07 1.68 3.57
CA PHE A 52 -1.07 0.84 4.20
C PHE A 52 -1.58 -0.59 4.42
N LEU A 53 -2.77 -0.73 4.98
CA LEU A 53 -3.39 -2.04 5.21
C LEU A 53 -3.73 -2.76 3.90
N LEU A 54 -4.19 -2.05 2.87
CA LEU A 54 -4.39 -2.63 1.53
C LEU A 54 -3.07 -3.13 0.94
N THR A 55 -2.00 -2.35 1.06
CA THR A 55 -0.65 -2.74 0.60
C THR A 55 -0.18 -4.00 1.33
N TYR A 56 -0.36 -4.04 2.65
CA TYR A 56 -0.02 -5.19 3.48
C TYR A 56 -0.80 -6.45 3.07
N LYS A 57 -2.14 -6.35 2.94
CA LYS A 57 -2.98 -7.47 2.48
C LYS A 57 -2.62 -7.91 1.07
N GLY A 58 -2.29 -6.97 0.18
CA GLY A 58 -1.80 -7.26 -1.17
C GLY A 58 -0.53 -8.10 -1.18
N MET A 59 0.43 -7.81 -0.31
CA MET A 59 1.63 -8.63 -0.15
C MET A 59 1.32 -10.05 0.32
N GLN A 60 0.40 -10.19 1.28
CA GLN A 60 -0.04 -11.49 1.76
C GLN A 60 -0.74 -12.30 0.65
N ILE A 61 -1.64 -11.67 -0.11
CA ILE A 61 -2.41 -12.31 -1.18
C ILE A 61 -1.51 -12.71 -2.36
N LEU A 62 -0.67 -11.79 -2.83
CA LEU A 62 0.13 -12.00 -4.04
C LEU A 62 1.37 -12.87 -3.79
N PHE A 63 1.99 -12.76 -2.62
CA PHE A 63 3.33 -13.31 -2.38
C PHE A 63 3.45 -14.13 -1.09
N GLY A 64 2.41 -14.18 -0.24
CA GLY A 64 2.48 -14.86 1.05
C GLY A 64 3.45 -14.20 2.04
N LEU A 65 3.70 -12.89 1.90
CA LEU A 65 4.64 -12.14 2.72
C LEU A 65 3.92 -11.29 3.77
N ASP A 66 4.47 -11.27 4.99
CA ASP A 66 4.01 -10.48 6.13
C ASP A 66 4.97 -9.33 6.50
N ASN A 67 6.08 -9.19 5.78
CA ASN A 67 7.09 -8.19 6.05
C ASN A 67 7.55 -7.50 4.77
N PHE A 68 7.44 -6.17 4.75
CA PHE A 68 7.82 -5.35 3.60
C PHE A 68 9.29 -5.52 3.21
N MET A 69 10.16 -5.75 4.20
CA MET A 69 11.59 -5.95 3.98
C MET A 69 11.93 -7.21 3.18
N HIS A 70 11.01 -8.17 3.09
CA HIS A 70 11.18 -9.38 2.28
C HIS A 70 10.72 -9.20 0.83
N LEU A 71 10.14 -8.05 0.49
CA LEU A 71 9.62 -7.77 -0.84
C LEU A 71 10.77 -7.52 -1.82
N GLN A 72 10.87 -8.35 -2.84
CA GLN A 72 11.79 -8.14 -3.95
C GLN A 72 11.32 -6.97 -4.83
N LYS A 73 12.24 -6.35 -5.57
CA LYS A 73 11.92 -5.20 -6.43
C LYS A 73 10.83 -5.52 -7.45
N THR A 74 10.88 -6.70 -8.05
CA THR A 74 9.88 -7.17 -9.03
C THR A 74 8.50 -7.39 -8.41
N GLN A 75 8.45 -7.88 -7.17
CA GLN A 75 7.21 -8.03 -6.40
C GLN A 75 6.63 -6.66 -6.02
N PHE A 76 7.49 -5.72 -5.61
CA PHE A 76 7.10 -4.34 -5.38
C PHE A 76 6.56 -3.69 -6.65
N ASP A 77 7.20 -3.89 -7.79
CA ASP A 77 6.74 -3.32 -9.06
C ASP A 77 5.37 -3.86 -9.48
N LEU A 78 5.08 -5.12 -9.18
CA LEU A 78 3.75 -5.67 -9.38
C LEU A 78 2.74 -5.06 -8.41
N LEU A 79 3.05 -5.00 -7.11
CA LEU A 79 2.21 -4.38 -6.08
C LEU A 79 1.91 -2.91 -6.41
N GLN A 80 2.91 -2.19 -6.92
CA GLN A 80 2.79 -0.80 -7.37
C GLN A 80 1.79 -0.65 -8.52
N LYS A 81 1.76 -1.59 -9.46
CA LYS A 81 0.77 -1.55 -10.56
C LYS A 81 -0.66 -1.66 -10.03
N TYR A 82 -0.90 -2.52 -9.05
CA TYR A 82 -2.20 -2.60 -8.40
C TYR A 82 -2.57 -1.30 -7.70
N MET A 83 -1.67 -0.75 -6.88
CA MET A 83 -1.95 0.52 -6.19
C MET A 83 -2.19 1.66 -7.19
N ASN A 84 -1.49 1.67 -8.32
CA ASN A 84 -1.75 2.63 -9.40
C ASN A 84 -3.16 2.47 -9.98
N SER A 85 -3.66 1.23 -10.09
CA SER A 85 -5.06 0.98 -10.50
C SER A 85 -6.05 1.60 -9.52
N ALA A 86 -5.70 1.66 -8.23
CA ALA A 86 -6.48 2.36 -7.20
C ALA A 86 -6.20 3.88 -7.12
N GLY A 87 -5.35 4.42 -7.99
CA GLY A 87 -5.01 5.85 -8.05
C GLY A 87 -3.89 6.30 -7.10
N TYR A 88 -3.14 5.38 -6.51
CA TYR A 88 -2.10 5.70 -5.53
C TYR A 88 -0.74 5.11 -5.89
N ARG A 89 0.31 5.91 -5.70
CA ARG A 89 1.70 5.48 -5.79
C ARG A 89 2.24 5.14 -4.40
N ILE A 90 2.94 4.00 -4.27
CA ILE A 90 3.69 3.65 -3.07
C ILE A 90 5.09 4.26 -3.23
N ILE A 91 5.55 5.00 -2.24
CA ILE A 91 6.91 5.52 -2.18
C ILE A 91 7.56 4.91 -0.96
N VAL A 92 8.69 4.24 -1.16
CA VAL A 92 9.46 3.63 -0.09
C VAL A 92 10.85 4.21 -0.09
N CYS A 93 11.22 4.80 1.03
CA CYS A 93 12.52 5.41 1.25
C CYS A 93 13.27 4.62 2.32
N ALA A 94 14.57 4.41 2.16
CA ALA A 94 15.42 3.72 3.11
C ALA A 94 16.36 4.69 3.83
N ASN A 95 16.71 4.36 5.07
CA ASN A 95 17.74 5.06 5.86
C ASN A 95 17.51 6.58 5.98
N ASP A 96 16.24 7.02 6.02
CA ASP A 96 15.85 8.44 6.02
C ASP A 96 16.40 9.25 4.83
N THR A 97 16.67 8.58 3.71
CA THR A 97 17.11 9.19 2.45
C THR A 97 15.97 9.29 1.43
N GLN A 98 16.29 9.67 0.19
CA GLN A 98 15.35 9.60 -0.94
C GLN A 98 15.51 8.31 -1.77
N LEU A 99 16.44 7.43 -1.38
CA LEU A 99 16.68 6.16 -2.08
C LEU A 99 15.69 5.12 -1.60
N SER A 100 15.24 4.27 -2.52
CA SER A 100 14.49 3.08 -2.18
C SER A 100 15.38 2.03 -1.50
N PRO A 101 14.78 1.05 -0.76
CA PRO A 101 15.53 -0.07 -0.21
C PRO A 101 16.36 -0.82 -1.26
N TRP A 102 15.82 -0.98 -2.47
CA TRP A 102 16.52 -1.68 -3.55
C TRP A 102 17.68 -0.88 -4.14
N GLU A 103 17.55 0.44 -4.27
CA GLU A 103 18.66 1.31 -4.69
C GLU A 103 19.76 1.34 -3.62
N THR A 104 19.39 1.36 -2.34
CA THR A 104 20.33 1.30 -1.21
C THR A 104 21.15 0.02 -1.27
N ILE A 105 20.49 -1.13 -1.46
CA ILE A 105 21.17 -2.43 -1.60
C ILE A 105 22.06 -2.45 -2.86
N ALA A 106 21.59 -1.91 -3.99
CA ALA A 106 22.36 -1.86 -5.23
C ALA A 106 23.64 -1.02 -5.11
N ASN A 107 23.64 -0.01 -4.24
CA ASN A 107 24.81 0.81 -3.91
C ASN A 107 25.79 0.11 -2.95
N GLY A 108 25.47 -1.08 -2.45
CA GLY A 108 26.28 -1.83 -1.48
C GLY A 108 26.03 -1.44 -0.03
N ASP A 109 25.00 -0.62 0.24
CA ASP A 109 24.62 -0.21 1.59
C ASP A 109 23.60 -1.17 2.22
N VAL A 110 23.56 -1.16 3.55
CA VAL A 110 22.59 -1.94 4.34
C VAL A 110 21.36 -1.08 4.64
N VAL A 111 20.16 -1.64 4.40
CA VAL A 111 18.89 -1.03 4.81
C VAL A 111 18.70 -1.25 6.31
N ARG A 112 18.67 -0.15 7.08
CA ARG A 112 18.51 -0.13 8.54
C ARG A 112 17.12 0.34 8.97
N SER A 113 16.55 1.24 8.19
CA SER A 113 15.18 1.75 8.38
C SER A 113 14.51 1.95 7.02
N TYR A 114 13.19 1.98 7.02
CA TYR A 114 12.41 2.37 5.85
C TYR A 114 11.19 3.19 6.26
N LYS A 115 10.73 4.02 5.33
CA LYS A 115 9.50 4.81 5.44
C LYS A 115 8.66 4.56 4.21
N ILE A 116 7.37 4.32 4.43
CA ILE A 116 6.37 4.19 3.36
C ILE A 116 5.53 5.47 3.35
N VAL A 117 5.29 6.01 2.16
CA VAL A 117 4.42 7.15 1.89
C VAL A 117 3.54 6.80 0.70
N PHE A 118 2.32 7.33 0.68
CA PHE A 118 1.41 7.22 -0.46
C PHE A 118 1.22 8.59 -1.10
N ALA A 119 1.17 8.62 -2.43
CA ALA A 119 0.86 9.82 -3.21
C ALA A 119 -0.26 9.52 -4.20
N ASP A 120 -1.23 10.42 -4.33
CA ASP A 120 -2.22 10.38 -5.42
C ASP A 120 -1.51 10.59 -6.77
N ILE A 121 -1.97 9.90 -7.82
CA ILE A 121 -1.42 9.98 -9.19
C ILE A 121 -2.49 10.28 -10.22
#